data_AF-A0A962S287-F1
#
_entry.id   AF-A0A962S287-F1
#
_cell.length_a   1.000
_cell.length_b   1.000
_cell.length_c   1.000
_cell.angle_alpha   90.00
_cell.angle_beta   90.00
_cell.angle_gamma   90.00
#
_symmetry.space_group_name_H-M   'P 1'
#
loop_
_entity.id
_entity.type
_entity.pdbx_description
1 polymer ?
#
loop_
_entity_poly.entity_id
_entity_poly.type
_entity_poly.pdbx_seq_one_letter_code
_entity_poly.pdbx_strand_id
1 'polypeptide(L)'
;MAVSVKLENDFIVGGATDTQLTPHFRLREFVRSDGRVCIHRELVSGLQLLRESHDAPISVASVEPPLQFKPAAEGTAVLISATDPEVLLNNARQLQKAGYFQRVEQRGDQLYLEIPDPDNLPAIAPKLAFDCGVRVTAAFETSGDPYQQVTGNFDGAGLSFGPIQCNLKTGTLQELFRRMRGEDADRLRRCFGSDLDYRSFWRILDGSRRAAVHWADQLSRGRYKHRFSQPWTGYLQAVGRDALFRRVMLRYAYDKYGKLLLSTLAFARGISPIPIDNLRCLAALYDMGVQQGNLQKAHSQIKRRVAAEQPKDQFALTRILLEERAKKASRRWRADCLSRRLTILERQPVSVSMDGQHSRRSNPYSYLLRNSQVRSLENYLAG
;
A
#
# COMPACT_ATOMS: atom_id res chain seq x y z
N MET A 1 -2.23 -6.09 -23.53
CA MET A 1 -0.88 -6.48 -23.07
C MET A 1 -0.30 -5.30 -22.32
N ALA A 2 -0.04 -5.41 -21.01
CA ALA A 2 0.61 -4.32 -20.28
C ALA A 2 2.05 -4.24 -20.77
N VAL A 3 2.39 -3.15 -21.48
CA VAL A 3 3.76 -2.89 -21.92
C VAL A 3 4.64 -2.85 -20.69
N SER A 4 5.58 -3.79 -20.58
CA SER A 4 6.48 -3.90 -19.46
C SER A 4 7.64 -2.94 -19.65
N VAL A 5 7.93 -2.14 -18.63
CA VAL A 5 9.26 -1.55 -18.49
C VAL A 5 10.33 -2.64 -18.44
N LYS A 6 11.51 -2.35 -18.98
CA LYS A 6 12.71 -3.18 -18.85
C LYS A 6 13.40 -2.78 -17.54
N LEU A 7 13.68 -3.77 -16.70
CA LEU A 7 14.30 -3.58 -15.39
C LEU A 7 15.64 -4.30 -15.32
N GLU A 8 16.64 -3.63 -14.78
CA GLU A 8 17.95 -4.19 -14.43
C GLU A 8 18.30 -3.70 -13.02
N ASN A 9 18.38 -4.62 -12.04
CA ASN A 9 18.68 -4.27 -10.64
C ASN A 9 17.83 -3.10 -10.08
N ASP A 10 16.51 -3.14 -10.29
CA ASP A 10 15.57 -2.06 -9.92
C ASP A 10 15.81 -0.69 -10.61
N PHE A 11 16.70 -0.60 -11.61
CA PHE A 11 16.73 0.49 -12.58
C PHE A 11 15.75 0.23 -13.71
N ILE A 12 15.04 1.27 -14.11
CA ILE A 12 14.26 1.28 -15.34
C ILE A 12 15.19 1.70 -16.48
N VAL A 13 15.48 0.76 -17.38
CA VAL A 13 16.44 0.92 -18.49
C VAL A 13 15.77 0.94 -19.87
N GLY A 14 14.45 0.79 -19.92
CA GLY A 14 13.70 0.87 -21.16
C GLY A 14 12.20 0.61 -20.98
N GLY A 15 11.45 0.74 -22.08
CA GLY A 15 10.00 0.56 -22.14
C GLY A 15 9.37 1.51 -23.14
N ALA A 16 8.05 1.40 -23.38
CA ALA A 16 7.34 2.42 -24.16
C ALA A 16 7.22 3.71 -23.33
N THR A 17 7.43 4.86 -23.96
CA THR A 17 7.50 6.18 -23.31
C THR A 17 6.19 6.57 -22.61
N ASP A 18 5.05 6.07 -23.08
CA ASP A 18 3.73 6.30 -22.47
C ASP A 18 3.43 5.41 -21.26
N THR A 19 4.31 4.43 -20.96
CA THR A 19 4.13 3.49 -19.84
C THR A 19 4.02 4.24 -18.51
N GLN A 20 2.93 3.99 -17.78
CA GLN A 20 2.73 4.52 -16.44
C GLN A 20 3.66 3.81 -15.44
N LEU A 21 4.49 4.57 -14.72
CA LEU A 21 5.43 4.03 -13.72
C LEU A 21 4.81 4.03 -12.31
N THR A 22 4.17 5.13 -11.97
CA THR A 22 3.43 5.37 -10.71
C THR A 22 2.16 6.16 -11.04
N PRO A 23 1.19 6.36 -10.13
CA PRO A 23 -0.05 7.07 -10.47
C PRO A 23 0.14 8.46 -11.12
N HIS A 24 1.21 9.18 -10.81
CA HIS A 24 1.46 10.52 -11.34
C HIS A 24 2.59 10.62 -12.37
N PHE A 25 3.42 9.59 -12.55
CA PHE A 25 4.57 9.66 -13.44
C PHE A 25 4.57 8.56 -14.50
N ARG A 26 4.97 8.94 -15.73
CA ARG A 26 5.16 8.08 -16.90
C ARG A 26 6.63 8.03 -17.30
N LEU A 27 7.00 7.01 -18.08
CA LEU A 27 8.39 6.79 -18.50
C LEU A 27 8.99 7.96 -19.28
N ARG A 28 8.21 8.62 -20.15
CA ARG A 28 8.63 9.77 -20.95
C ARG A 28 9.23 10.92 -20.13
N GLU A 29 8.86 11.05 -18.87
CA GLU A 29 9.34 12.11 -17.97
C GLU A 29 10.79 11.87 -17.51
N PHE A 30 11.31 10.66 -17.72
CA PHE A 30 12.65 10.25 -17.32
C PHE A 30 13.56 9.90 -18.50
N VAL A 31 13.10 10.18 -19.73
CA VAL A 31 13.90 9.98 -20.94
C VAL A 31 14.92 11.11 -21.03
N ARG A 32 16.16 10.74 -21.29
CA ARG A 32 17.29 11.66 -21.45
C ARG A 32 17.24 12.42 -22.76
N SER A 33 18.11 13.42 -22.84
CA SER A 33 18.38 14.16 -24.07
C SER A 33 18.77 13.26 -25.26
N ASP A 34 19.47 12.15 -24.99
CA ASP A 34 19.88 11.15 -25.99
C ASP A 34 18.83 10.05 -26.27
N GLY A 35 17.64 10.14 -25.67
CA GLY A 35 16.56 9.18 -25.84
C GLY A 35 16.67 7.90 -24.98
N ARG A 36 17.76 7.72 -24.22
CA ARG A 36 17.89 6.59 -23.29
C ARG A 36 17.15 6.87 -21.98
N VAL A 37 16.89 5.82 -21.20
CA VAL A 37 16.39 5.92 -19.84
C VAL A 37 17.25 5.06 -18.92
N CYS A 38 17.58 5.62 -17.77
CA CYS A 38 18.21 4.92 -16.66
C CYS A 38 17.84 5.70 -15.40
N ILE A 39 16.85 5.19 -14.68
CA ILE A 39 16.30 5.81 -13.46
C ILE A 39 15.98 4.74 -12.44
N HIS A 40 16.45 4.91 -11.21
CA HIS A 40 16.19 3.95 -10.14
C HIS A 40 14.74 4.05 -9.64
N ARG A 41 14.10 2.91 -9.39
CA ARG A 41 12.69 2.88 -8.97
C ARG A 41 12.43 3.56 -7.62
N GLU A 42 13.41 3.60 -6.72
CA GLU A 42 13.28 4.36 -5.46
C GLU A 42 13.18 5.86 -5.69
N LEU A 43 13.83 6.40 -6.72
CA LEU A 43 13.73 7.82 -7.06
C LEU A 43 12.34 8.14 -7.60
N VAL A 44 11.82 7.31 -8.50
CA VAL A 44 10.44 7.44 -8.99
C VAL A 44 9.43 7.31 -7.85
N SER A 45 9.65 6.40 -6.90
CA SER A 45 8.85 6.27 -5.68
C SER A 45 8.89 7.52 -4.80
N GLY A 46 10.08 8.09 -4.57
CA GLY A 46 10.24 9.32 -3.81
C GLY A 46 9.50 10.50 -4.45
N LEU A 47 9.59 10.63 -5.78
CA LEU A 47 8.88 11.64 -6.54
C LEU A 47 7.35 11.47 -6.47
N GLN A 48 6.85 10.25 -6.57
CA GLN A 48 5.42 9.96 -6.40
C GLN A 48 4.91 10.41 -5.02
N LEU A 49 5.64 10.10 -3.95
CA LEU A 49 5.28 10.53 -2.60
C LEU A 49 5.39 12.05 -2.41
N LEU A 50 6.39 12.67 -3.04
CA LEU A 50 6.53 14.12 -3.04
C LEU A 50 5.34 14.78 -3.74
N ARG A 51 4.90 14.23 -4.88
CA ARG A 51 3.73 14.70 -5.61
C ARG A 51 2.43 14.57 -4.81
N GLU A 52 2.27 13.45 -4.09
CA GLU A 52 1.13 13.21 -3.18
C GLU A 52 1.09 14.19 -2.01
N SER A 53 2.25 14.49 -1.41
CA SER A 53 2.35 15.42 -0.28
C SER A 53 2.26 16.90 -0.68
N HIS A 54 2.72 17.24 -1.88
CA HIS A 54 2.67 18.59 -2.42
C HIS A 54 1.27 18.97 -2.93
N ASP A 55 0.49 18.00 -3.39
CA ASP A 55 -0.87 18.20 -3.93
C ASP A 55 -0.93 19.14 -5.17
N ALA A 56 0.22 19.56 -5.72
CA ALA A 56 0.35 20.34 -6.96
C ALA A 56 1.31 19.70 -7.97
N PRO A 57 1.16 19.93 -9.30
CA PRO A 57 2.01 19.36 -10.34
C PRO A 57 3.51 19.53 -10.07
N ILE A 58 4.27 18.47 -10.31
CA ILE A 58 5.73 18.47 -10.27
C ILE A 58 6.23 18.10 -11.66
N SER A 59 7.13 18.90 -12.22
CA SER A 59 7.76 18.65 -13.51
C SER A 59 9.18 18.13 -13.30
N VAL A 60 9.54 17.05 -13.98
CA VAL A 60 10.93 16.58 -14.08
C VAL A 60 11.66 17.49 -15.08
N ALA A 61 12.53 18.36 -14.57
CA ALA A 61 13.28 19.32 -15.38
C ALA A 61 14.50 18.68 -16.05
N SER A 62 15.20 17.80 -15.33
CA SER A 62 16.32 17.02 -15.87
C SER A 62 16.58 15.77 -15.03
N VAL A 63 16.89 14.65 -15.69
CA VAL A 63 17.45 13.43 -15.05
C VAL A 63 18.97 13.36 -15.16
N GLU A 64 19.59 14.38 -15.76
CA GLU A 64 21.03 14.57 -15.93
C GLU A 64 21.40 15.86 -15.17
N PRO A 65 21.59 15.79 -13.83
CA PRO A 65 21.87 16.97 -13.05
C PRO A 65 23.22 17.60 -13.48
N PRO A 66 23.37 18.93 -13.40
CA PRO A 66 24.61 19.63 -13.79
C PRO A 66 25.83 19.11 -13.04
N LEU A 67 27.01 19.18 -13.67
CA LEU A 67 28.30 18.66 -13.16
C LEU A 67 28.66 19.01 -11.70
N GLN A 68 28.14 20.14 -11.20
CA GLN A 68 28.30 20.58 -9.81
C GLN A 68 27.64 19.62 -8.80
N PHE A 69 26.61 18.89 -9.23
CA PHE A 69 26.01 17.78 -8.52
C PHE A 69 26.60 16.50 -9.10
N LYS A 70 27.56 15.91 -8.40
CA LYS A 70 28.02 14.55 -8.70
C LYS A 70 27.10 13.58 -7.95
N PRO A 71 26.09 12.97 -8.59
CA PRO A 71 25.28 11.96 -7.94
C PRO A 71 26.15 10.74 -7.61
N ALA A 72 25.78 10.00 -6.57
CA ALA A 72 26.49 8.78 -6.19
C ALA A 72 26.51 7.73 -7.31
N ALA A 73 25.44 7.70 -8.12
CA ALA A 73 25.33 6.85 -9.30
C ALA A 73 24.42 7.49 -10.36
N GLU A 74 24.56 7.02 -11.59
CA GLU A 74 23.64 7.38 -12.66
C GLU A 74 22.20 6.96 -12.32
N GLY A 75 21.20 7.81 -12.62
CA GLY A 75 19.79 7.47 -12.40
C GLY A 75 19.31 7.53 -10.95
N THR A 76 20.12 8.04 -10.01
CA THR A 76 19.74 8.21 -8.59
C THR A 76 19.45 9.66 -8.19
N ALA A 77 19.55 10.60 -9.11
CA ALA A 77 19.24 12.01 -8.89
C ALA A 77 18.38 12.63 -9.99
N VAL A 78 17.71 13.72 -9.65
CA VAL A 78 16.82 14.46 -10.56
C VAL A 78 16.75 15.94 -10.17
N LEU A 79 16.52 16.79 -11.15
CA LEU A 79 16.05 18.16 -10.96
C LEU A 79 14.56 18.23 -11.25
N ILE A 80 13.81 18.82 -10.33
CA ILE A 80 12.37 19.04 -10.48
C ILE A 80 12.01 20.50 -10.29
N SER A 81 10.82 20.89 -10.75
CA SER A 81 10.21 22.19 -10.52
C SER A 81 8.72 22.05 -10.20
N ALA A 82 8.16 23.04 -9.50
CA ALA A 82 6.74 23.17 -9.24
C ALA A 82 6.36 24.65 -9.10
N THR A 83 5.06 24.95 -9.10
CA THR A 83 4.54 26.32 -8.99
C THR A 83 4.85 26.98 -7.65
N ASP A 84 5.05 26.19 -6.58
CA ASP A 84 5.41 26.68 -5.25
C ASP A 84 6.69 25.96 -4.77
N PRO A 85 7.88 26.50 -5.10
CA PRO A 85 9.16 25.88 -4.77
C PRO A 85 9.43 25.79 -3.26
N GLU A 86 8.89 26.70 -2.45
CA GLU A 86 9.11 26.71 -1.00
C GLU A 86 8.33 25.58 -0.32
N VAL A 87 7.05 25.41 -0.66
CA VAL A 87 6.24 24.29 -0.17
C VAL A 87 6.81 22.97 -0.67
N LEU A 88 7.25 22.90 -1.93
CA LEU A 88 7.91 21.72 -2.48
C LEU A 88 9.18 21.35 -1.69
N LEU A 89 10.05 22.32 -1.42
CA LEU A 89 11.27 22.12 -0.62
C LEU A 89 10.94 21.61 0.79
N ASN A 90 9.94 22.19 1.44
CA ASN A 90 9.52 21.76 2.77
C ASN A 90 9.04 20.31 2.77
N ASN A 91 8.21 19.92 1.79
CA ASN A 91 7.75 18.54 1.65
C ASN A 91 8.90 17.57 1.32
N ALA A 92 9.81 17.97 0.44
CA ALA A 92 11.00 17.18 0.13
C ALA A 92 11.90 16.97 1.34
N ARG A 93 12.07 17.98 2.21
CA ARG A 93 12.80 17.85 3.49
C ARG A 93 12.10 16.90 4.47
N GLN A 94 10.78 16.84 4.48
CA GLN A 94 10.07 15.82 5.28
C GLN A 94 10.34 14.41 4.75
N LEU A 95 10.35 14.23 3.43
CA LEU A 95 10.71 12.95 2.81
C LEU A 95 12.19 12.59 3.01
N GLN A 96 13.08 13.59 3.05
CA GLN A 96 14.48 13.42 3.43
C GLN A 96 14.61 12.88 4.86
N LYS A 97 13.90 13.47 5.83
CA LYS A 97 13.83 12.97 7.22
C LYS A 97 13.25 11.56 7.31
N ALA A 98 12.32 11.21 6.42
CA ALA A 98 11.77 9.85 6.30
C ALA A 98 12.68 8.88 5.51
N GLY A 99 13.86 9.32 5.05
CA GLY A 99 14.86 8.49 4.39
C GLY A 99 14.54 8.13 2.94
N TYR A 100 13.70 8.92 2.25
CA TYR A 100 13.45 8.76 0.81
C TYR A 100 14.47 9.49 -0.05
N PHE A 101 15.01 10.59 0.46
CA PHE A 101 16.08 11.36 -0.17
C PHE A 101 17.26 11.47 0.78
N GLN A 102 18.47 11.38 0.25
CA GLN A 102 19.70 11.69 0.99
C GLN A 102 20.05 13.17 0.88
N ARG A 103 19.83 13.77 -0.29
CA ARG A 103 20.11 15.18 -0.57
C ARG A 103 18.91 15.87 -1.19
N VAL A 104 18.66 17.08 -0.71
CA VAL A 104 17.61 17.99 -1.15
C VAL A 104 18.22 19.39 -1.18
N GLU A 105 18.43 19.95 -2.37
CA GLU A 105 19.11 21.24 -2.54
C GLU A 105 18.33 22.13 -3.52
N GLN A 106 17.98 23.35 -3.11
CA GLN A 106 17.31 24.32 -3.98
C GLN A 106 18.32 25.08 -4.85
N ARG A 107 17.98 25.28 -6.13
CA ARG A 107 18.74 26.09 -7.09
C ARG A 107 17.77 26.94 -7.91
N GLY A 108 17.65 28.21 -7.54
CA GLY A 108 16.65 29.09 -8.14
C GLY A 108 15.23 28.54 -7.93
N ASP A 109 14.52 28.31 -9.02
CA ASP A 109 13.17 27.73 -9.09
C ASP A 109 13.16 26.19 -9.14
N GLN A 110 14.33 25.55 -9.20
CA GLN A 110 14.46 24.10 -9.27
C GLN A 110 14.92 23.50 -7.94
N LEU A 111 14.59 22.22 -7.77
CA LEU A 111 14.97 21.42 -6.62
C LEU A 111 15.73 20.18 -7.08
N TYR A 112 16.97 20.04 -6.61
CA TYR A 112 17.77 18.83 -6.76
C TYR A 112 17.39 17.82 -5.68
N LEU A 113 17.10 16.59 -6.10
CA LEU A 113 16.79 15.46 -5.24
C LEU A 113 17.70 14.29 -5.59
N GLU A 114 18.21 13.62 -4.56
CA GLU A 114 19.02 12.40 -4.71
C GLU A 114 18.57 11.37 -3.69
N ILE A 115 18.37 10.12 -4.13
CA ILE A 115 18.02 9.01 -3.23
C ILE A 115 19.26 8.52 -2.47
N PRO A 116 19.07 7.88 -1.30
CA PRO A 116 20.13 7.09 -0.67
C PRO A 116 20.68 6.02 -1.61
N ASP A 117 21.85 5.49 -1.28
CA ASP A 117 22.41 4.30 -1.92
C ASP A 117 21.35 3.20 -2.05
N PRO A 118 20.98 2.79 -3.29
CA PRO A 118 20.00 1.73 -3.52
C PRO A 118 20.31 0.40 -2.85
N ASP A 119 21.59 0.08 -2.67
CA ASP A 119 22.03 -1.16 -2.05
C ASP A 119 21.99 -1.09 -0.51
N ASN A 120 21.86 0.12 0.06
CA ASN A 120 21.85 0.37 1.50
C ASN A 120 20.79 1.41 1.90
N LEU A 121 19.53 1.11 1.55
CA LEU A 121 18.41 2.02 1.85
C LEU A 121 18.19 2.18 3.37
N PRO A 122 17.90 3.41 3.85
CA PRO A 122 17.55 3.65 5.24
C PRO A 122 16.36 2.79 5.67
N ALA A 123 16.50 2.12 6.81
CA ALA A 123 15.41 1.34 7.38
C ALA A 123 14.23 2.25 7.78
N ILE A 124 13.00 1.75 7.61
CA ILE A 124 11.76 2.50 7.80
C ILE A 124 11.09 2.20 9.14
N ALA A 125 10.25 3.12 9.62
CA ALA A 125 9.50 2.93 10.86
C ALA A 125 8.36 1.89 10.70
N PRO A 126 8.04 1.09 11.74
CA PRO A 126 6.94 0.11 11.70
C PRO A 126 5.59 0.69 11.28
N LYS A 127 5.26 1.90 11.75
CA LYS A 127 4.01 2.59 11.40
C LYS A 127 3.90 2.83 9.90
N LEU A 128 4.99 3.22 9.24
CA LEU A 128 5.03 3.43 7.80
C LEU A 128 4.93 2.10 7.06
N ALA A 129 5.66 1.08 7.51
CA ALA A 129 5.59 -0.25 6.94
C ALA A 129 4.17 -0.84 6.97
N PHE A 130 3.46 -0.64 8.09
CA PHE A 130 2.09 -1.10 8.24
C PHE A 130 1.10 -0.34 7.33
N ASP A 131 1.25 0.99 7.25
CA ASP A 131 0.47 1.81 6.29
C ASP A 131 0.68 1.34 4.85
N CYS A 132 1.93 1.09 4.45
CA CYS A 132 2.26 0.52 3.15
C CYS A 132 1.57 -0.84 2.94
N GLY A 133 1.64 -1.75 3.92
CA GLY A 133 0.97 -3.05 3.85
C GLY A 133 -0.53 -2.93 3.62
N VAL A 134 -1.20 -2.07 4.39
CA VAL A 134 -2.64 -1.78 4.25
C VAL A 134 -2.97 -1.23 2.86
N ARG A 135 -2.25 -0.20 2.41
CA ARG A 135 -2.48 0.45 1.11
C ARG A 135 -2.27 -0.51 -0.05
N VAL A 136 -1.17 -1.26 -0.05
CA VAL A 136 -0.84 -2.24 -1.10
C VAL A 136 -1.88 -3.36 -1.13
N THR A 137 -2.26 -3.92 0.02
CA THR A 137 -3.31 -4.93 0.10
C THR A 137 -4.65 -4.39 -0.42
N ALA A 138 -5.04 -3.17 -0.05
CA ALA A 138 -6.29 -2.57 -0.53
C ALA A 138 -6.26 -2.27 -2.05
N ALA A 139 -5.12 -1.89 -2.61
CA ALA A 139 -5.01 -1.48 -4.02
C ALA A 139 -5.26 -2.61 -5.04
N PHE A 140 -5.32 -3.87 -4.60
CA PHE A 140 -5.73 -4.97 -5.46
C PHE A 140 -7.25 -5.10 -5.62
N GLU A 141 -8.03 -4.58 -4.66
CA GLU A 141 -9.49 -4.65 -4.67
C GLU A 141 -10.13 -3.35 -5.19
N THR A 142 -9.35 -2.27 -5.26
CA THR A 142 -9.86 -0.90 -5.27
C THR A 142 -8.96 0.00 -6.12
N SER A 143 -9.56 1.02 -6.74
CA SER A 143 -8.83 2.09 -7.42
C SER A 143 -8.91 3.38 -6.61
N GLY A 144 -7.84 4.18 -6.64
CA GLY A 144 -7.77 5.45 -5.91
C GLY A 144 -7.44 5.27 -4.43
N ASP A 145 -7.74 6.29 -3.62
CA ASP A 145 -7.41 6.28 -2.20
C ASP A 145 -8.28 5.28 -1.42
N PRO A 146 -7.68 4.19 -0.86
CA PRO A 146 -8.45 3.14 -0.22
C PRO A 146 -9.11 3.59 1.09
N TYR A 147 -8.67 4.70 1.70
CA TYR A 147 -9.34 5.28 2.87
C TYR A 147 -10.66 5.97 2.53
N GLN A 148 -10.87 6.31 1.26
CA GLN A 148 -12.08 6.96 0.77
C GLN A 148 -13.05 5.98 0.09
N GLN A 149 -12.72 4.69 0.05
CA GLN A 149 -13.54 3.72 -0.65
C GLN A 149 -14.85 3.44 0.10
N VAL A 150 -15.96 3.66 -0.58
CA VAL A 150 -17.32 3.40 -0.13
C VAL A 150 -17.97 2.37 -1.05
N THR A 151 -18.38 1.23 -0.49
CA THR A 151 -18.99 0.14 -1.27
C THR A 151 -20.38 -0.17 -0.72
N GLY A 152 -21.37 -0.23 -1.62
CA GLY A 152 -22.75 -0.60 -1.29
C GLY A 152 -22.94 -2.11 -1.06
N ASN A 153 -24.19 -2.52 -0.85
CA ASN A 153 -24.58 -3.86 -0.43
C ASN A 153 -24.67 -4.88 -1.59
N PHE A 154 -23.56 -5.13 -2.27
CA PHE A 154 -23.53 -6.07 -3.42
C PHE A 154 -23.47 -7.55 -3.00
N ASP A 155 -22.93 -7.85 -1.82
CA ASP A 155 -22.69 -9.20 -1.28
C ASP A 155 -23.52 -9.52 -0.02
N GLY A 156 -24.44 -8.62 0.35
CA GLY A 156 -25.24 -8.74 1.56
C GLY A 156 -24.53 -8.26 2.84
N ALA A 157 -23.32 -7.68 2.76
CA ALA A 157 -22.59 -7.15 3.93
C ALA A 157 -23.08 -5.78 4.44
N GLY A 158 -24.00 -5.14 3.71
CA GLY A 158 -24.42 -3.76 3.91
C GLY A 158 -23.43 -2.78 3.30
N LEU A 159 -23.25 -1.63 3.95
CA LEU A 159 -22.22 -0.66 3.61
C LEU A 159 -20.85 -1.19 4.07
N SER A 160 -19.86 -1.12 3.19
CA SER A 160 -18.44 -1.36 3.49
C SER A 160 -17.62 -0.09 3.25
N PHE A 161 -16.66 0.19 4.13
CA PHE A 161 -15.86 1.41 4.09
C PHE A 161 -14.39 1.20 4.47
N GLY A 162 -13.50 1.92 3.77
CA GLY A 162 -12.08 2.00 4.07
C GLY A 162 -11.24 0.80 3.58
N PRO A 163 -9.92 0.80 3.85
CA PRO A 163 -8.96 -0.08 3.17
C PRO A 163 -9.13 -1.58 3.45
N ILE A 164 -9.73 -1.95 4.60
CA ILE A 164 -9.99 -3.36 4.95
C ILE A 164 -11.49 -3.71 4.83
N GLN A 165 -12.30 -2.84 4.21
CA GLN A 165 -13.73 -3.03 3.99
C GLN A 165 -14.51 -3.39 5.28
N CYS A 166 -14.33 -2.57 6.33
CA CYS A 166 -15.17 -2.64 7.53
C CYS A 166 -16.64 -2.47 7.14
N ASN A 167 -17.50 -3.37 7.60
CA ASN A 167 -18.88 -3.47 7.11
C ASN A 167 -19.93 -3.62 8.23
N LEU A 168 -21.18 -3.32 7.87
CA LEU A 168 -22.31 -3.31 8.81
C LEU A 168 -22.72 -4.71 9.27
N LYS A 169 -22.64 -5.73 8.40
CA LYS A 169 -23.03 -7.11 8.71
C LYS A 169 -22.20 -7.72 9.83
N THR A 170 -20.88 -7.49 9.80
CA THR A 170 -19.96 -7.99 10.82
C THR A 170 -19.90 -7.12 12.07
N GLY A 171 -20.44 -5.89 12.02
CA GLY A 171 -20.33 -4.94 13.12
C GLY A 171 -19.02 -4.15 13.15
N THR A 172 -18.09 -4.46 12.24
CA THR A 172 -16.74 -3.86 12.22
C THR A 172 -16.77 -2.38 11.85
N LEU A 173 -17.71 -1.97 11.00
CA LEU A 173 -17.89 -0.55 10.67
C LEU A 173 -18.36 0.25 11.88
N GLN A 174 -19.33 -0.28 12.63
CA GLN A 174 -19.82 0.34 13.85
C GLN A 174 -18.70 0.47 14.89
N GLU A 175 -17.90 -0.59 15.10
CA GLU A 175 -16.74 -0.55 16.01
C GLU A 175 -15.74 0.54 15.61
N LEU A 176 -15.37 0.62 14.32
CA LEU A 176 -14.44 1.60 13.79
C LEU A 176 -14.91 3.04 14.02
N PHE A 177 -16.16 3.35 13.68
CA PHE A 177 -16.72 4.69 13.87
C PHE A 177 -16.83 5.05 15.36
N ARG A 178 -17.15 4.10 16.24
CA ARG A 178 -17.19 4.36 17.69
C ARG A 178 -15.82 4.74 18.24
N ARG A 179 -14.75 4.10 17.77
CA ARG A 179 -13.37 4.48 18.13
C ARG A 179 -13.06 5.91 17.69
N MET A 180 -13.39 6.27 16.45
CA MET A 180 -13.17 7.63 15.97
C MET A 180 -13.97 8.67 16.76
N ARG A 181 -15.26 8.39 17.05
CA ARG A 181 -16.10 9.24 17.89
C ARG A 181 -15.53 9.41 19.29
N GLY A 182 -14.99 8.33 19.87
CA GLY A 182 -14.36 8.36 21.19
C GLY A 182 -13.08 9.19 21.24
N GLU A 183 -12.38 9.36 20.11
CA GLU A 183 -11.18 10.20 20.03
C GLU A 183 -11.51 11.68 19.77
N ASP A 184 -12.43 11.98 18.86
CA ASP A 184 -12.85 13.36 18.58
C ASP A 184 -14.21 13.39 17.86
N ALA A 185 -15.29 13.50 18.64
CA ALA A 185 -16.65 13.50 18.12
C ALA A 185 -16.94 14.73 17.24
N ASP A 186 -16.40 15.90 17.59
CA ASP A 186 -16.64 17.14 16.84
C ASP A 186 -15.95 17.12 15.49
N ARG A 187 -14.73 16.58 15.42
CA ARG A 187 -14.01 16.39 14.16
C ARG A 187 -14.72 15.41 13.24
N LEU A 188 -15.24 14.31 13.78
CA LEU A 188 -16.07 13.39 13.00
C LEU A 188 -17.37 14.07 12.52
N ARG A 189 -18.04 14.83 13.39
CA ARG A 189 -19.26 15.58 13.05
C ARG A 189 -19.06 16.56 11.91
N ARG A 190 -17.91 17.25 11.85
CA ARG A 190 -17.54 18.17 10.75
C ARG A 190 -17.41 17.49 9.37
N CYS A 191 -17.34 16.17 9.31
CA CYS A 191 -17.32 15.44 8.04
C CYS A 191 -18.72 15.31 7.39
N PHE A 192 -19.78 15.63 8.13
CA PHE A 192 -21.17 15.57 7.66
C PHE A 192 -21.68 16.97 7.31
N GLY A 193 -22.50 17.06 6.26
CA GLY A 193 -23.03 18.34 5.77
C GLY A 193 -24.07 18.98 6.69
N SER A 194 -24.67 18.21 7.60
CA SER A 194 -25.61 18.71 8.60
C SER A 194 -25.56 17.88 9.88
N ASP A 195 -25.99 18.50 10.98
CA ASP A 195 -26.12 17.80 12.26
C ASP A 195 -27.21 16.70 12.23
N LEU A 196 -28.25 16.91 11.42
CA LEU A 196 -29.32 15.94 11.23
C LEU A 196 -28.77 14.65 10.59
N ASP A 197 -27.91 14.77 9.59
CA ASP A 197 -27.29 13.62 8.93
C ASP A 197 -26.34 12.88 9.89
N TYR A 198 -25.52 13.62 10.64
CA TYR A 198 -24.64 13.05 11.66
C TYR A 198 -25.42 12.23 12.69
N ARG A 199 -26.49 12.80 13.26
CA ARG A 199 -27.35 12.09 14.23
C ARG A 199 -28.06 10.89 13.59
N SER A 200 -28.51 11.03 12.34
CA SER A 200 -29.18 9.94 11.61
C SER A 200 -28.23 8.78 11.34
N PHE A 201 -26.98 9.06 10.97
CA PHE A 201 -25.94 8.04 10.83
C PHE A 201 -25.73 7.27 12.12
N TRP A 202 -25.62 7.96 13.25
CA TRP A 202 -25.45 7.30 14.55
C TRP A 202 -26.64 6.49 14.99
N ARG A 203 -27.87 6.94 14.69
CA ARG A 203 -29.07 6.12 14.94
C ARG A 203 -28.99 4.77 14.21
N ILE A 204 -28.42 4.74 13.01
CA ILE A 204 -28.18 3.51 12.26
C ILE A 204 -27.07 2.66 12.89
N LEU A 205 -25.92 3.27 13.21
CA LEU A 205 -24.77 2.53 13.75
C LEU A 205 -24.99 1.98 15.16
N ASP A 206 -25.76 2.67 16.00
CA ASP A 206 -26.09 2.25 17.37
C ASP A 206 -27.33 1.34 17.42
N GLY A 207 -28.04 1.19 16.30
CA GLY A 207 -29.14 0.23 16.14
C GLY A 207 -28.68 -1.22 15.90
N SER A 208 -29.63 -2.09 15.53
CA SER A 208 -29.31 -3.49 15.23
C SER A 208 -28.55 -3.64 13.90
N ARG A 209 -27.65 -4.62 13.81
CA ARG A 209 -26.91 -4.93 12.56
C ARG A 209 -27.86 -5.21 11.39
N ARG A 210 -28.99 -5.88 11.63
CA ARG A 210 -30.00 -6.16 10.62
C ARG A 210 -30.63 -4.87 10.08
N ALA A 211 -31.01 -3.95 10.97
CA ALA A 211 -31.57 -2.66 10.55
C ALA A 211 -30.53 -1.82 9.78
N ALA A 212 -29.27 -1.84 10.21
CA ALA A 212 -28.19 -1.14 9.53
C ALA A 212 -27.91 -1.70 8.13
N VAL A 213 -27.86 -3.02 7.98
CA VAL A 213 -27.72 -3.66 6.65
C VAL A 213 -28.92 -3.33 5.75
N HIS A 214 -30.14 -3.36 6.28
CA HIS A 214 -31.34 -2.99 5.52
C HIS A 214 -31.30 -1.52 5.07
N TRP A 215 -30.92 -0.59 5.96
CA TRP A 215 -30.71 0.81 5.61
C TRP A 215 -29.67 0.96 4.48
N ALA A 216 -28.54 0.26 4.58
CA ALA A 216 -27.53 0.31 3.54
C ALA A 216 -28.04 -0.29 2.21
N ASP A 217 -28.86 -1.35 2.26
CA ASP A 217 -29.45 -1.96 1.08
C ASP A 217 -30.34 -0.97 0.30
N GLN A 218 -31.18 -0.19 1.01
CA GLN A 218 -32.04 0.84 0.43
C GLN A 218 -31.24 1.98 -0.24
N LEU A 219 -30.05 2.27 0.28
CA LEU A 219 -29.17 3.31 -0.24
C LEU A 219 -28.17 2.81 -1.29
N SER A 220 -28.11 1.51 -1.51
CA SER A 220 -27.22 0.90 -2.50
C SER A 220 -27.82 1.00 -3.90
N ARG A 221 -27.00 1.39 -4.87
CA ARG A 221 -27.42 1.80 -6.21
C ARG A 221 -26.75 1.01 -7.32
N GLY A 222 -27.42 0.99 -8.47
CA GLY A 222 -27.00 0.27 -9.67
C GLY A 222 -27.46 -1.20 -9.67
N ARG A 223 -27.39 -1.83 -10.84
CA ARG A 223 -27.85 -3.22 -11.07
C ARG A 223 -27.28 -4.22 -10.06
N TYR A 224 -26.04 -3.99 -9.62
CA TYR A 224 -25.31 -4.88 -8.71
C TYR A 224 -25.07 -4.26 -7.33
N LYS A 225 -25.74 -3.14 -6.98
CA LYS A 225 -25.65 -2.49 -5.65
C LYS A 225 -24.24 -2.09 -5.17
N HIS A 226 -23.24 -2.01 -6.05
CA HIS A 226 -21.87 -1.61 -5.67
C HIS A 226 -21.74 -0.15 -5.26
N ARG A 227 -22.57 0.76 -5.80
CA ARG A 227 -22.49 2.18 -5.47
C ARG A 227 -23.34 2.50 -4.25
N PHE A 228 -22.93 3.49 -3.48
CA PHE A 228 -23.71 4.03 -2.37
C PHE A 228 -24.24 5.42 -2.71
N SER A 229 -25.46 5.75 -2.27
CA SER A 229 -26.10 7.02 -2.64
C SER A 229 -25.46 8.23 -1.98
N GLN A 230 -25.48 9.37 -2.68
CA GLN A 230 -25.26 10.67 -2.06
C GLN A 230 -26.40 11.05 -1.09
N PRO A 231 -26.15 11.88 -0.07
CA PRO A 231 -24.87 12.54 0.25
C PRO A 231 -23.89 11.66 1.06
N TRP A 232 -24.30 10.45 1.46
CA TRP A 232 -23.53 9.56 2.35
C TRP A 232 -22.16 9.20 1.82
N THR A 233 -22.04 8.96 0.52
CA THR A 233 -20.73 8.71 -0.12
C THR A 233 -19.77 9.88 0.09
N GLY A 234 -20.23 11.12 -0.12
CA GLY A 234 -19.43 12.32 0.12
C GLY A 234 -18.98 12.46 1.58
N TYR A 235 -19.87 12.17 2.54
CA TYR A 235 -19.55 12.23 3.98
C TYR A 235 -18.49 11.20 4.36
N LEU A 236 -18.64 9.95 3.91
CA LEU A 236 -17.67 8.89 4.19
C LEU A 236 -16.32 9.18 3.52
N GLN A 237 -16.31 9.75 2.30
CA GLN A 237 -15.08 10.19 1.66
C GLN A 237 -14.41 11.34 2.44
N ALA A 238 -15.17 12.27 3.01
CA ALA A 238 -14.64 13.30 3.89
C ALA A 238 -14.01 12.70 5.16
N VAL A 239 -14.66 11.70 5.77
CA VAL A 239 -14.07 10.92 6.87
C VAL A 239 -12.76 10.25 6.43
N GLY A 240 -12.72 9.64 5.24
CA GLY A 240 -11.54 8.99 4.68
C GLY A 240 -10.33 9.92 4.44
N ARG A 241 -10.58 11.20 4.19
CA ARG A 241 -9.53 12.24 4.06
C ARG A 241 -9.01 12.72 5.40
N ASP A 242 -9.78 12.56 6.47
CA ASP A 242 -9.42 13.09 7.77
C ASP A 242 -8.24 12.33 8.42
N ALA A 243 -7.23 13.08 8.88
CA ALA A 243 -6.02 12.51 9.45
C ALA A 243 -6.27 11.72 10.75
N LEU A 244 -7.30 12.06 11.54
CA LEU A 244 -7.66 11.27 12.71
C LEU A 244 -8.24 9.92 12.29
N PHE A 245 -9.17 9.90 11.34
CA PHE A 245 -9.73 8.64 10.83
C PHE A 245 -8.62 7.70 10.34
N ARG A 246 -7.67 8.19 9.56
CA ARG A 246 -6.55 7.37 9.07
C ARG A 246 -5.75 6.74 10.20
N ARG A 247 -5.47 7.49 11.27
CA ARG A 247 -4.79 6.96 12.47
C ARG A 247 -5.62 5.90 13.18
N VAL A 248 -6.91 6.16 13.38
CA VAL A 248 -7.86 5.21 14.00
C VAL A 248 -7.95 3.93 13.18
N MET A 249 -8.10 4.06 11.86
CA MET A 249 -8.19 2.97 10.89
C MET A 249 -6.93 2.11 10.90
N LEU A 250 -5.74 2.72 10.93
CA LEU A 250 -4.47 2.00 11.01
C LEU A 250 -4.34 1.22 12.32
N ARG A 251 -4.67 1.83 13.47
CA ARG A 251 -4.69 1.11 14.76
C ARG A 251 -5.69 -0.04 14.75
N TYR A 252 -6.88 0.20 14.20
CA TYR A 252 -7.91 -0.83 14.07
C TYR A 252 -7.43 -1.99 13.18
N ALA A 253 -6.86 -1.70 12.02
CA ALA A 253 -6.30 -2.71 11.11
C ALA A 253 -5.14 -3.46 11.79
N TYR A 254 -4.34 -2.79 12.61
CA TYR A 254 -3.29 -3.42 13.40
C TYR A 254 -3.85 -4.40 14.43
N ASP A 255 -4.83 -3.98 15.24
CA ASP A 255 -5.43 -4.83 16.26
C ASP A 255 -6.03 -6.11 15.67
N LYS A 256 -6.62 -6.01 14.46
CA LYS A 256 -7.28 -7.14 13.79
C LYS A 256 -6.31 -8.01 13.00
N TYR A 257 -5.44 -7.41 12.18
CA TYR A 257 -4.60 -8.15 11.21
C TYR A 257 -3.12 -8.14 11.55
N GLY A 258 -2.63 -7.18 12.35
CA GLY A 258 -1.27 -7.18 12.88
C GLY A 258 -0.96 -8.48 13.61
N LYS A 259 -1.87 -8.95 14.47
CA LYS A 259 -1.74 -10.23 15.19
C LYS A 259 -1.52 -11.45 14.28
N LEU A 260 -2.10 -11.46 13.08
CA LEU A 260 -1.88 -12.54 12.10
C LEU A 260 -0.47 -12.50 11.52
N LEU A 261 0.04 -11.29 11.25
CA LEU A 261 1.43 -11.11 10.85
C LEU A 261 2.38 -11.54 11.98
N LEU A 262 2.13 -11.12 13.23
CA LEU A 262 2.96 -11.52 14.37
C LEU A 262 2.99 -13.05 14.55
N SER A 263 1.83 -13.70 14.48
CA SER A 263 1.72 -15.17 14.54
C SER A 263 2.48 -15.86 13.40
N THR A 264 2.44 -15.28 12.20
CA THR A 264 3.18 -15.77 11.03
C THR A 264 4.68 -15.65 11.21
N LEU A 265 5.16 -14.51 11.73
CA LEU A 265 6.58 -14.27 12.02
C LEU A 265 7.08 -15.17 13.15
N ALA A 266 6.29 -15.38 14.21
CA ALA A 266 6.61 -16.30 15.29
C ALA A 266 6.77 -17.75 14.78
N PHE A 267 5.87 -18.20 13.90
CA PHE A 267 6.01 -19.50 13.26
C PHE A 267 7.27 -19.60 12.39
N ALA A 268 7.55 -18.57 11.57
CA ALA A 268 8.74 -18.55 10.71
C ALA A 268 10.05 -18.64 11.52
N ARG A 269 10.15 -17.90 12.63
CA ARG A 269 11.29 -17.97 13.58
C ARG A 269 11.46 -19.36 14.20
N GLY A 270 10.37 -20.08 14.44
CA GLY A 270 10.42 -21.44 14.99
C GLY A 270 10.93 -22.49 14.02
N ILE A 271 11.10 -22.17 12.72
CA ILE A 271 11.50 -23.12 11.69
C ILE A 271 12.73 -22.67 10.88
N SER A 272 13.20 -21.44 11.07
CA SER A 272 14.37 -20.88 10.38
C SER A 272 14.99 -19.75 11.23
N PRO A 273 16.33 -19.64 11.29
CA PRO A 273 16.99 -18.53 11.98
C PRO A 273 16.93 -17.20 11.20
N ILE A 274 16.47 -17.21 9.95
CA ILE A 274 16.44 -16.03 9.08
C ILE A 274 15.38 -15.04 9.57
N PRO A 275 15.76 -13.79 9.93
CA PRO A 275 14.79 -12.76 10.28
C PRO A 275 14.03 -12.31 9.03
N ILE A 276 12.72 -12.09 9.17
CA ILE A 276 11.89 -11.46 8.15
C ILE A 276 11.55 -10.05 8.64
N ASP A 277 12.23 -9.07 8.08
CA ASP A 277 12.15 -7.66 8.49
C ASP A 277 12.15 -6.68 7.30
N ASN A 278 12.27 -7.16 6.07
CA ASN A 278 12.14 -6.35 4.86
C ASN A 278 10.67 -6.01 4.60
N LEU A 279 10.41 -4.74 4.23
CA LEU A 279 9.07 -4.23 3.96
C LEU A 279 8.28 -5.11 2.98
N ARG A 280 8.89 -5.55 1.87
CA ARG A 280 8.19 -6.32 0.84
C ARG A 280 7.74 -7.68 1.37
N CYS A 281 8.61 -8.34 2.14
CA CYS A 281 8.29 -9.61 2.79
C CYS A 281 7.14 -9.45 3.79
N LEU A 282 7.24 -8.44 4.66
CA LEU A 282 6.22 -8.14 5.65
C LEU A 282 4.87 -7.78 5.01
N ALA A 283 4.87 -6.95 3.96
CA ALA A 283 3.65 -6.59 3.24
C ALA A 283 3.01 -7.80 2.55
N ALA A 284 3.80 -8.70 1.96
CA ALA A 284 3.27 -9.92 1.33
C ALA A 284 2.67 -10.89 2.37
N LEU A 285 3.28 -11.01 3.55
CA LEU A 285 2.75 -11.81 4.66
C LEU A 285 1.52 -11.16 5.31
N TYR A 286 1.49 -9.84 5.41
CA TYR A 286 0.32 -9.08 5.84
C TYR A 286 -0.87 -9.34 4.90
N ASP A 287 -0.63 -9.24 3.59
CA ASP A 287 -1.61 -9.53 2.55
C ASP A 287 -2.17 -10.96 2.63
N MET A 288 -1.27 -11.92 2.82
CA MET A 288 -1.64 -13.32 3.08
C MET A 288 -2.51 -13.44 4.35
N GLY A 289 -2.16 -12.72 5.42
CA GLY A 289 -2.93 -12.56 6.64
C GLY A 289 -4.37 -12.13 6.39
N VAL A 290 -4.54 -11.04 5.65
CA VAL A 290 -5.85 -10.47 5.32
C VAL A 290 -6.68 -11.42 4.45
N GLN A 291 -6.08 -12.02 3.42
CA GLN A 291 -6.81 -12.84 2.44
C GLN A 291 -7.11 -14.26 2.92
N GLN A 292 -6.22 -14.83 3.73
CA GLN A 292 -6.23 -16.26 4.04
C GLN A 292 -6.06 -16.57 5.53
N GLY A 293 -6.02 -15.58 6.40
CA GLY A 293 -5.76 -15.77 7.82
C GLY A 293 -4.32 -16.21 8.05
N ASN A 294 -4.11 -17.23 8.87
CA ASN A 294 -2.78 -17.66 9.29
C ASN A 294 -2.19 -18.81 8.43
N LEU A 295 -0.98 -19.25 8.80
CA LEU A 295 -0.23 -20.32 8.15
C LEU A 295 -0.63 -21.75 8.57
N GLN A 296 -1.53 -21.92 9.57
CA GLN A 296 -1.76 -23.21 10.25
C GLN A 296 -2.06 -24.36 9.27
N LYS A 297 -2.90 -24.09 8.25
CA LYS A 297 -3.28 -25.08 7.23
C LYS A 297 -2.11 -25.59 6.37
N ALA A 298 -0.96 -24.91 6.38
CA ALA A 298 0.22 -25.21 5.57
C ALA A 298 1.47 -25.52 6.39
N HIS A 299 1.42 -25.51 7.73
CA HIS A 299 2.60 -25.67 8.60
C HIS A 299 3.45 -26.90 8.24
N SER A 300 2.84 -28.07 8.06
CA SER A 300 3.58 -29.31 7.78
C SER A 300 4.27 -29.28 6.42
N GLN A 301 3.66 -28.67 5.40
CA GLN A 301 4.30 -28.54 4.09
C GLN A 301 5.44 -27.51 4.11
N ILE A 302 5.23 -26.39 4.81
CA ILE A 302 6.25 -25.36 4.99
C ILE A 302 7.47 -25.92 5.71
N LYS A 303 7.30 -26.58 6.87
CA LYS A 303 8.42 -27.17 7.63
C LYS A 303 9.26 -28.10 6.77
N ARG A 304 8.61 -28.97 5.99
CA ARG A 304 9.29 -29.90 5.08
C ARG A 304 10.06 -29.17 3.99
N ARG A 305 9.45 -28.17 3.32
CA ARG A 305 10.13 -27.41 2.27
C ARG A 305 11.29 -26.58 2.82
N VAL A 306 11.13 -25.91 3.96
CA VAL A 306 12.22 -25.14 4.58
C VAL A 306 13.41 -26.03 4.96
N ALA A 307 13.15 -27.22 5.52
CA ALA A 307 14.22 -28.17 5.85
C ALA A 307 14.94 -28.71 4.61
N ALA A 308 14.21 -28.97 3.53
CA ALA A 308 14.76 -29.50 2.29
C ALA A 308 15.49 -28.45 1.44
N GLU A 309 14.89 -27.26 1.28
CA GLU A 309 15.39 -26.21 0.39
C GLU A 309 16.41 -25.29 1.07
N GLN A 310 16.43 -25.23 2.42
CA GLN A 310 17.34 -24.40 3.22
C GLN A 310 17.48 -22.97 2.66
N PRO A 311 16.39 -22.16 2.67
CA PRO A 311 16.40 -20.82 2.11
C PRO A 311 17.56 -20.00 2.69
N LYS A 312 18.22 -19.19 1.87
CA LYS A 312 19.44 -18.43 2.25
C LYS A 312 19.15 -17.01 2.70
N ASP A 313 18.00 -16.49 2.32
CA ASP A 313 17.56 -15.14 2.66
C ASP A 313 16.06 -15.11 2.98
N GLN A 314 15.63 -13.96 3.49
CA GLN A 314 14.25 -13.74 3.90
C GLN A 314 13.25 -13.72 2.74
N PHE A 315 13.67 -13.43 1.51
CA PHE A 315 12.81 -13.46 0.33
C PHE A 315 12.50 -14.90 -0.08
N ALA A 316 13.52 -15.76 -0.10
CA ALA A 316 13.36 -17.20 -0.35
C ALA A 316 12.47 -17.84 0.73
N LEU A 317 12.72 -17.56 2.01
CA LEU A 317 11.88 -18.05 3.10
C LEU A 317 10.43 -17.57 2.94
N THR A 318 10.22 -16.26 2.75
CA THR A 318 8.89 -15.67 2.58
C THR A 318 8.15 -16.29 1.39
N ARG A 319 8.84 -16.50 0.26
CA ARG A 319 8.26 -17.18 -0.92
C ARG A 319 7.72 -18.56 -0.57
N ILE A 320 8.46 -19.39 0.17
CA ILE A 320 7.98 -20.72 0.61
C ILE A 320 6.69 -20.58 1.43
N LEU A 321 6.64 -19.64 2.39
CA LEU A 321 5.45 -19.40 3.22
C LEU A 321 4.22 -19.07 2.36
N LEU A 322 4.38 -18.15 1.40
CA LEU A 322 3.30 -17.66 0.54
C LEU A 322 2.81 -18.74 -0.42
N GLU A 323 3.72 -19.48 -1.06
CA GLU A 323 3.40 -20.56 -2.00
C GLU A 323 2.64 -21.70 -1.32
N GLU A 324 3.16 -22.20 -0.21
CA GLU A 324 2.51 -23.30 0.50
C GLU A 324 1.17 -22.88 1.08
N ARG A 325 1.04 -21.64 1.56
CA ARG A 325 -0.25 -21.15 2.03
C ARG A 325 -1.24 -20.98 0.88
N ALA A 326 -0.80 -20.51 -0.29
CA ALA A 326 -1.65 -20.34 -1.47
C ALA A 326 -2.25 -21.68 -1.93
N LYS A 327 -1.48 -22.79 -1.91
CA LYS A 327 -1.95 -24.15 -2.23
C LYS A 327 -3.13 -24.64 -1.38
N LYS A 328 -3.40 -24.01 -0.23
CA LYS A 328 -4.55 -24.32 0.65
C LYS A 328 -5.81 -23.51 0.34
N ALA A 329 -5.80 -22.61 -0.65
CA ALA A 329 -7.02 -22.05 -1.23
C ALA A 329 -7.83 -23.13 -1.98
N SER A 330 -9.12 -22.85 -2.21
CA SER A 330 -9.91 -23.54 -3.23
C SER A 330 -9.19 -23.45 -4.58
N ARG A 331 -9.21 -24.53 -5.37
CA ARG A 331 -8.42 -24.67 -6.61
C ARG A 331 -8.52 -23.46 -7.54
N ARG A 332 -9.72 -22.94 -7.78
CA ARG A 332 -9.96 -21.78 -8.66
C ARG A 332 -9.25 -20.47 -8.23
N TRP A 333 -8.91 -20.33 -6.95
CA TRP A 333 -8.32 -19.08 -6.40
C TRP A 333 -6.81 -19.17 -6.16
N ARG A 334 -6.22 -20.34 -6.34
CA ARG A 334 -4.83 -20.62 -6.01
C ARG A 334 -3.84 -19.75 -6.80
N ALA A 335 -4.01 -19.68 -8.13
CA ALA A 335 -3.17 -18.84 -8.99
C ALA A 335 -3.35 -17.34 -8.68
N ASP A 336 -4.59 -16.88 -8.48
CA ASP A 336 -4.89 -15.49 -8.13
C ASP A 336 -4.24 -15.08 -6.79
N CYS A 337 -4.48 -15.85 -5.72
CA CYS A 337 -3.88 -15.63 -4.40
C CYS A 337 -2.35 -15.55 -4.45
N LEU A 338 -1.70 -16.44 -5.20
CA LEU A 338 -0.24 -16.47 -5.28
C LEU A 338 0.32 -15.32 -6.14
N SER A 339 -0.25 -15.08 -7.32
CA SER A 339 0.19 -14.01 -8.23
C SER A 339 0.17 -12.63 -7.55
N ARG A 340 -0.86 -12.36 -6.74
CA ARG A 340 -0.98 -11.17 -5.93
C ARG A 340 0.20 -10.99 -4.95
N ARG A 341 0.52 -12.02 -4.17
CA ARG A 341 1.57 -11.93 -3.14
C ARG A 341 2.97 -11.88 -3.73
N LEU A 342 3.19 -12.64 -4.80
CA LEU A 342 4.44 -12.54 -5.55
C LEU A 342 4.58 -11.16 -6.20
N THR A 343 3.48 -10.52 -6.61
CA THR A 343 3.53 -9.12 -7.09
C THR A 343 4.00 -8.14 -6.02
N ILE A 344 3.64 -8.38 -4.76
CA ILE A 344 4.17 -7.61 -3.62
C ILE A 344 5.64 -7.94 -3.38
N LEU A 345 5.97 -9.23 -3.27
CA LEU A 345 7.31 -9.71 -2.92
C LEU A 345 8.37 -9.27 -3.94
N GLU A 346 8.04 -9.39 -5.24
CA GLU A 346 8.92 -9.05 -6.37
C GLU A 346 8.82 -7.58 -6.78
N ARG A 347 7.89 -6.83 -6.18
CA ARG A 347 7.57 -5.44 -6.55
C ARG A 347 7.15 -5.31 -8.03
N GLN A 348 6.72 -6.36 -8.70
CA GLN A 348 6.32 -6.33 -10.12
C GLN A 348 5.29 -7.43 -10.43
N PRO A 349 4.41 -7.26 -11.43
CA PRO A 349 3.39 -8.26 -11.75
C PRO A 349 3.98 -9.64 -12.10
N VAL A 350 3.67 -10.65 -11.28
CA VAL A 350 4.13 -12.03 -11.48
C VAL A 350 3.01 -12.90 -12.07
N SER A 351 3.30 -13.56 -13.19
CA SER A 351 2.41 -14.55 -13.80
C SER A 351 2.50 -15.87 -13.05
N VAL A 352 1.37 -16.42 -12.65
CA VAL A 352 1.28 -17.71 -11.97
C VAL A 352 0.31 -18.62 -12.72
N SER A 353 0.75 -19.85 -13.01
CA SER A 353 -0.08 -20.92 -13.54
C SER A 353 -0.12 -22.07 -12.55
N MET A 354 -1.30 -22.39 -12.01
CA MET A 354 -1.48 -23.45 -11.01
C MET A 354 -2.87 -24.08 -11.13
N ASP A 355 -2.95 -25.41 -11.11
CA ASP A 355 -4.20 -26.18 -11.20
C ASP A 355 -5.07 -25.80 -12.44
N GLY A 356 -4.42 -25.56 -13.58
CA GLY A 356 -5.09 -25.14 -14.83
C GLY A 356 -5.63 -23.70 -14.82
N GLN A 357 -5.39 -22.93 -13.75
CA GLN A 357 -5.73 -21.51 -13.67
C GLN A 357 -4.50 -20.66 -13.97
N HIS A 358 -4.71 -19.53 -14.63
CA HIS A 358 -3.68 -18.53 -14.89
C HIS A 358 -4.09 -17.19 -14.29
N SER A 359 -3.17 -16.53 -13.59
CA SER A 359 -3.39 -15.20 -13.04
C SER A 359 -2.12 -14.37 -13.08
N ARG A 360 -2.31 -13.07 -13.30
CA ARG A 360 -1.26 -12.05 -13.21
C ARG A 360 -1.87 -10.77 -12.66
N ARG A 361 -1.66 -10.51 -11.36
CA ARG A 361 -2.15 -9.29 -10.71
C ARG A 361 -1.14 -8.16 -10.89
N SER A 362 -1.65 -6.94 -11.00
CA SER A 362 -0.86 -5.71 -10.89
C SER A 362 -1.28 -4.95 -9.64
N ASN A 363 -0.41 -4.07 -9.16
CA ASN A 363 -0.71 -3.20 -8.03
C ASN A 363 -0.22 -1.77 -8.34
N PRO A 364 -1.10 -0.76 -8.38
CA PRO A 364 -0.69 0.61 -8.68
C PRO A 364 0.18 1.22 -7.57
N TYR A 365 0.20 0.62 -6.38
CA TYR A 365 0.96 1.07 -5.21
C TYR A 365 2.27 0.30 -5.00
N SER A 366 2.75 -0.44 -6.02
CA SER A 366 4.07 -1.10 -5.96
C SER A 366 5.24 -0.12 -5.73
N TYR A 367 5.05 1.19 -5.94
CA TYR A 367 6.04 2.21 -5.59
C TYR A 367 6.24 2.39 -4.08
N LEU A 368 5.29 1.95 -3.24
CA LEU A 368 5.45 1.98 -1.78
C LEU A 368 6.38 0.87 -1.26
N LEU A 369 6.59 -0.19 -2.05
CA LEU A 369 7.27 -1.42 -1.65
C LEU A 369 8.80 -1.30 -1.82
N ARG A 370 9.41 -0.45 -1.00
CA ARG A 370 10.86 -0.26 -0.94
C ARG A 370 11.58 -1.54 -0.52
N ASN A 371 12.80 -1.71 -1.00
CA ASN A 371 13.68 -2.78 -0.52
C ASN A 371 14.41 -2.39 0.78
N SER A 372 13.64 -1.98 1.80
CA SER A 372 14.18 -1.46 3.06
C SER A 372 13.82 -2.37 4.23
N GLN A 373 14.74 -2.50 5.18
CA GLN A 373 14.45 -3.10 6.49
C GLN A 373 13.44 -2.25 7.27
N VAL A 374 12.63 -2.87 8.12
CA VAL A 374 11.75 -2.20 9.08
C VAL A 374 12.42 -2.22 10.46
N ARG A 375 12.68 -1.03 11.02
CA ARG A 375 13.38 -0.87 12.30
C ARG A 375 12.51 -1.36 13.47
N SER A 376 13.14 -1.97 14.47
CA SER A 376 12.51 -2.26 15.77
C SER A 376 11.17 -2.99 15.68
N LEU A 377 11.06 -3.92 14.74
CA LEU A 377 9.85 -4.72 14.57
C LEU A 377 9.56 -5.55 15.83
N GLU A 378 10.60 -5.98 16.57
CA GLU A 378 10.46 -6.66 17.85
C GLU A 378 9.63 -5.88 18.88
N ASN A 379 9.72 -4.55 18.92
CA ASN A 379 8.92 -3.72 19.85
C ASN A 379 7.42 -3.77 19.52
N TYR A 380 7.10 -4.08 18.27
CA TYR A 380 5.72 -4.30 17.80
C TYR A 380 5.28 -5.76 17.98
N LEU A 381 6.22 -6.70 18.16
CA LEU A 381 5.95 -8.13 18.39
C LEU A 381 5.86 -8.49 19.88
N ALA A 382 6.37 -7.65 20.77
CA ALA A 382 6.44 -7.86 22.22
C ALA A 382 5.27 -7.22 23.01
N GLY A 383 4.42 -6.43 22.35
CA GLY A 383 3.14 -5.94 22.87
C GLY A 383 1.96 -6.62 22.20
#